data_AF-A0A349M6S0-F1
#
_entry.id   AF-A0A349M6S0-F1
#
_cell.length_a   1.000
_cell.length_b   1.000
_cell.length_c   1.000
_cell.angle_alpha   90.00
_cell.angle_beta   90.00
_cell.angle_gamma   90.00
#
_symmetry.space_group_name_H-M   'P 1'
#
loop_
_entity.id
_entity.type
_entity.pdbx_description
1 polymer ?
#
loop_
_entity_poly.entity_id
_entity_poly.type
_entity_poly.pdbx_seq_one_letter_code
_entity_poly.pdbx_strand_id
1 'polypeptide(L)'
;MNNPGAGGLERVRQVSWLQTAALLWREKLTVSNLVGLIGVACALFLLIALQEPWNYRIPFYCVILIWTILRPRIALYLMPFAVPWGSLDTIDVAGLHLNSADILVVLLGAGWLLSFGLRSTFSYGERGTFSEGRGPIGPIDREASNVPLYLLFALLALLGTMVLSMRSSISIGSSLKEVSKWLEFLVLLLVGSQYIRTRKQIWTIIVLVCLAGITQAFFGYFQAFFNLGPEAFIRDTSLRVYGTFDQPNPFAGYLNIPLSIVLALMLLGSDRLTRILAGLASVLLAAAEYLTQSRGGEIAIAVALLFIVIVGFPHLRKLIALLALAALVVVEMFFTGWIPTNVITPALKFLGIIQISFIAPSSQDYSTAERLAHWIAGIRMFLHHPLTGVGIGNYPDAYSQYFVTIFVNSLGHAHNYYINIAAEIGSIGLTAYLLFLMALFVAAGSAYSSIRKKYIQAKAECSTPPPKIQAP
;
A
#
# COMPACT_ATOMS: atom_id res chain seq x y z
N MET A 1 -9.90 36.86 -56.79
CA MET A 1 -10.41 36.88 -55.40
C MET A 1 -11.45 35.78 -55.26
N ASN A 2 -11.09 34.69 -54.59
CA ASN A 2 -11.95 33.79 -53.79
C ASN A 2 -11.20 32.47 -53.54
N ASN A 3 -10.98 32.18 -52.27
CA ASN A 3 -10.17 31.08 -51.74
C ASN A 3 -11.12 29.95 -51.28
N PRO A 4 -11.11 28.76 -51.90
CA PRO A 4 -11.87 27.60 -51.41
C PRO A 4 -10.92 26.70 -50.63
N GLY A 5 -10.85 26.87 -49.31
CA GLY A 5 -9.89 26.14 -48.48
C GLY A 5 -10.09 26.27 -46.98
N ALA A 6 -11.35 26.28 -46.53
CA ALA A 6 -11.70 26.26 -45.10
C ALA A 6 -12.91 25.34 -44.86
N GLY A 7 -12.89 24.15 -45.46
CA GLY A 7 -13.90 23.10 -45.26
C GLY A 7 -13.26 21.90 -44.59
N GLY A 8 -13.06 21.96 -43.27
CA GLY A 8 -12.42 20.86 -42.52
C GLY A 8 -12.40 21.00 -41.01
N LEU A 9 -13.14 21.96 -40.44
CA LEU A 9 -13.31 22.13 -38.99
C LEU A 9 -14.80 22.09 -38.61
N GLU A 10 -15.58 21.22 -39.25
CA GLU A 10 -16.94 20.94 -38.81
C GLU A 10 -16.95 19.96 -37.62
N ARG A 11 -17.38 20.51 -36.47
CA ARG A 11 -18.12 19.88 -35.37
C ARG A 11 -17.39 18.83 -34.53
N VAL A 12 -16.51 19.31 -33.66
CA VAL A 12 -16.47 18.78 -32.30
C VAL A 12 -17.81 19.17 -31.64
N ARG A 13 -18.78 18.25 -31.60
CA ARG A 13 -20.00 18.44 -30.78
C ARG A 13 -19.53 18.71 -29.35
N GLN A 14 -19.69 19.96 -28.89
CA GLN A 14 -19.65 20.27 -27.46
C GLN A 14 -20.86 19.57 -26.82
N VAL A 15 -20.66 18.32 -26.41
CA VAL A 15 -21.64 17.57 -25.63
C VAL A 15 -21.85 18.36 -24.35
N SER A 16 -23.07 18.81 -24.09
CA SER A 16 -23.34 19.60 -22.88
C SER A 16 -22.97 18.77 -21.64
N TRP A 17 -22.60 19.42 -20.54
CA TRP A 17 -22.27 18.71 -19.30
C TRP A 17 -23.43 17.80 -18.84
N LEU A 18 -24.68 18.18 -19.13
CA LEU A 18 -25.88 17.36 -18.89
C LEU A 18 -25.91 16.11 -19.76
N GLN A 19 -25.55 16.20 -21.03
CA GLN A 19 -25.49 15.04 -21.93
C GLN A 19 -24.32 14.12 -21.56
N THR A 20 -23.19 14.68 -21.16
CA THR A 20 -22.05 13.92 -20.65
C THR A 20 -22.39 13.22 -19.33
N ALA A 21 -23.07 13.93 -18.41
CA ALA A 21 -23.58 13.37 -17.18
C ALA A 21 -24.62 12.27 -17.43
N ALA A 22 -25.55 12.47 -18.37
CA ALA A 22 -26.55 11.48 -18.73
C ALA A 22 -25.95 10.23 -19.39
N LEU A 23 -24.91 10.39 -20.21
CA LEU A 23 -24.15 9.27 -20.79
C LEU A 23 -23.39 8.51 -19.70
N LEU A 24 -22.68 9.20 -18.83
CA LEU A 24 -22.01 8.60 -17.67
C LEU A 24 -23.00 7.89 -16.73
N TRP A 25 -24.18 8.47 -16.54
CA TRP A 25 -25.27 7.92 -15.75
C TRP A 25 -25.79 6.62 -16.37
N ARG A 26 -26.05 6.60 -17.68
CA ARG A 26 -26.48 5.40 -18.42
C ARG A 26 -25.40 4.30 -18.46
N GLU A 27 -24.13 4.68 -18.60
CA GLU A 27 -23.02 3.73 -18.65
C GLU A 27 -22.72 3.11 -17.28
N LYS A 28 -22.92 3.88 -16.20
CA LYS A 28 -22.66 3.44 -14.82
C LYS A 28 -23.86 2.86 -14.07
N LEU A 29 -25.10 3.10 -14.51
CA LEU A 29 -26.30 2.42 -13.97
C LEU A 29 -26.33 0.97 -14.43
N THR A 30 -25.70 0.14 -13.61
CA THR A 30 -25.80 -1.30 -13.71
C THR A 30 -26.57 -1.77 -12.49
N VAL A 31 -27.37 -2.83 -12.63
CA VAL A 31 -28.20 -3.36 -11.52
C VAL A 31 -27.35 -3.52 -10.25
N SER A 32 -26.12 -4.04 -10.38
CA SER A 32 -25.19 -4.15 -9.25
C SER A 32 -24.79 -2.82 -8.62
N ASN A 33 -24.50 -1.77 -9.41
CA ASN A 33 -24.17 -0.46 -8.85
C ASN A 33 -25.40 0.19 -8.20
N LEU A 34 -26.60 -0.05 -8.73
CA LEU A 34 -27.85 0.44 -8.15
C LEU A 34 -28.13 -0.24 -6.81
N VAL A 35 -27.94 -1.57 -6.73
CA VAL A 35 -28.04 -2.33 -5.48
C VAL A 35 -27.03 -1.83 -4.45
N GLY A 36 -25.79 -1.57 -4.85
CA GLY A 36 -24.77 -0.97 -3.98
C GLY A 36 -25.17 0.42 -3.48
N LEU A 37 -25.62 1.32 -4.37
CA LEU A 37 -26.04 2.68 -4.02
C LEU A 37 -27.26 2.71 -3.11
N ILE A 38 -28.31 1.94 -3.44
CA ILE A 38 -29.52 1.84 -2.62
C ILE A 38 -29.15 1.23 -1.27
N GLY A 39 -28.35 0.17 -1.25
CA GLY A 39 -27.91 -0.46 -0.02
C GLY A 39 -27.12 0.50 0.89
N VAL A 40 -26.16 1.26 0.34
CA VAL A 40 -25.43 2.27 1.11
C VAL A 40 -26.35 3.38 1.60
N ALA A 41 -27.28 3.86 0.78
CA ALA A 41 -28.26 4.86 1.19
C ALA A 41 -29.18 4.34 2.31
N CYS A 42 -29.62 3.09 2.22
CA CYS A 42 -30.39 2.43 3.29
C CYS A 42 -29.56 2.28 4.56
N ALA A 43 -28.29 1.86 4.47
CA ALA A 43 -27.42 1.73 5.64
C ALA A 43 -27.16 3.10 6.31
N LEU A 44 -26.93 4.16 5.53
CA LEU A 44 -26.79 5.53 6.03
C LEU A 44 -28.09 6.04 6.66
N PHE A 45 -29.24 5.77 6.03
CA PHE A 45 -30.54 6.12 6.60
C PHE A 45 -30.77 5.40 7.93
N LEU A 46 -30.48 4.10 8.02
CA LEU A 46 -30.59 3.35 9.27
C LEU A 46 -29.66 3.91 10.36
N LEU A 47 -28.45 4.33 9.99
CA LEU A 47 -27.49 4.95 10.91
C LEU A 47 -27.98 6.30 11.46
N ILE A 48 -28.71 7.07 10.65
CA ILE A 48 -29.25 8.40 11.06
C ILE A 48 -30.61 8.26 11.76
N ALA A 49 -31.46 7.33 11.31
CA ALA A 49 -32.85 7.22 11.73
C ALA A 49 -33.04 6.36 12.99
N LEU A 50 -32.15 5.41 13.27
CA LEU A 50 -32.22 4.60 14.48
C LEU A 50 -31.42 5.27 15.60
N GLN A 51 -32.13 5.79 16.61
CA GLN A 51 -31.55 6.45 17.80
C GLN A 51 -31.02 5.46 18.86
N GLU A 52 -31.41 4.18 18.76
CA GLU A 52 -30.96 3.09 19.64
C GLU A 52 -29.61 2.50 19.16
N PRO A 53 -28.82 1.82 20.01
CA PRO A 53 -27.53 1.25 19.66
C PRO A 53 -27.71 -0.04 18.83
N TRP A 54 -28.36 0.08 17.68
CA TRP A 54 -28.43 -0.98 16.70
C TRP A 54 -27.06 -1.13 16.06
N ASN A 55 -26.66 -2.38 15.85
CA ASN A 55 -25.40 -2.70 15.19
C ASN A 55 -25.50 -2.35 13.69
N TYR A 56 -25.27 -1.08 13.35
CA TYR A 56 -25.25 -0.54 11.98
C TYR A 56 -24.29 -1.30 11.06
N ARG A 57 -23.32 -2.03 11.63
CA ARG A 57 -22.37 -2.85 10.88
C ARG A 57 -23.08 -3.99 10.15
N ILE A 58 -24.09 -4.63 10.73
CA ILE A 58 -24.79 -5.76 10.10
C ILE A 58 -25.43 -5.39 8.76
N PRO A 59 -26.35 -4.39 8.68
CA PRO A 59 -26.94 -4.00 7.40
C PRO A 59 -25.89 -3.51 6.41
N PHE A 60 -24.85 -2.81 6.88
CA PHE A 60 -23.75 -2.35 6.04
C PHE A 60 -22.96 -3.50 5.42
N TYR A 61 -22.56 -4.51 6.22
CA TYR A 61 -21.85 -5.69 5.75
C TYR A 61 -22.72 -6.58 4.86
N CYS A 62 -24.04 -6.67 5.10
CA CYS A 62 -24.96 -7.35 4.19
C CYS A 62 -25.00 -6.69 2.81
N VAL A 63 -25.02 -5.35 2.75
CA VAL A 63 -24.95 -4.61 1.48
C VAL A 63 -23.62 -4.87 0.78
N ILE A 64 -22.50 -4.79 1.50
CA ILE A 64 -21.16 -5.07 0.94
C ILE A 64 -21.05 -6.50 0.44
N LEU A 65 -21.59 -7.48 1.18
CA LEU A 65 -21.66 -8.88 0.78
C LEU A 65 -22.39 -9.03 -0.55
N ILE A 66 -23.63 -8.52 -0.65
CA ILE A 66 -24.42 -8.60 -1.88
C ILE A 66 -23.69 -7.89 -3.03
N TRP A 67 -23.13 -6.71 -2.77
CA TRP A 67 -22.42 -5.95 -3.79
C TRP A 67 -21.16 -6.67 -4.28
N THR A 68 -20.41 -7.30 -3.38
CA THR A 68 -19.21 -8.07 -3.70
C THR A 68 -19.54 -9.36 -4.43
N ILE A 69 -20.61 -10.07 -4.06
CA ILE A 69 -21.10 -11.22 -4.83
C ILE A 69 -21.48 -10.78 -6.25
N LEU A 70 -22.21 -9.67 -6.39
CA LEU A 70 -22.59 -9.16 -7.70
C LEU A 70 -21.40 -8.62 -8.50
N ARG A 71 -20.34 -8.14 -7.82
CA ARG A 71 -19.11 -7.57 -8.41
C ARG A 71 -17.91 -7.71 -7.46
N PRO A 72 -17.12 -8.79 -7.55
CA PRO A 72 -16.03 -9.04 -6.60
C PRO A 72 -14.96 -7.93 -6.56
N ARG A 73 -14.73 -7.25 -7.69
CA ARG A 73 -13.83 -6.09 -7.77
C ARG A 73 -14.16 -4.94 -6.81
N ILE A 74 -15.39 -4.86 -6.30
CA ILE A 74 -15.77 -3.83 -5.32
C ILE A 74 -15.00 -4.01 -4.02
N ALA A 75 -14.75 -5.24 -3.57
CA ALA A 75 -13.92 -5.47 -2.39
C ALA A 75 -12.53 -4.85 -2.56
N LEU A 76 -11.91 -5.01 -3.74
CA LEU A 76 -10.62 -4.40 -4.07
C LEU A 76 -10.64 -2.86 -4.07
N TYR A 77 -11.78 -2.26 -4.39
CA TYR A 77 -11.94 -0.80 -4.36
C TYR A 77 -12.24 -0.26 -2.95
N LEU A 78 -12.84 -1.06 -2.09
CA LEU A 78 -13.09 -0.69 -0.69
C LEU A 78 -11.85 -0.90 0.19
N MET A 79 -10.96 -1.84 -0.18
CA MET A 79 -9.74 -2.15 0.57
C MET A 79 -8.85 -0.94 0.92
N PRO A 80 -8.57 0.01 0.02
CA PRO A 80 -7.78 1.20 0.35
C PRO A 80 -8.31 1.99 1.55
N PHE A 81 -9.62 1.98 1.80
CA PHE A 81 -10.21 2.61 2.99
C PHE A 81 -10.32 1.65 4.17
N ALA A 82 -10.68 0.39 3.92
CA ALA A 82 -10.86 -0.61 4.96
C ALA A 82 -9.58 -0.90 5.74
N VAL A 83 -8.41 -0.89 5.08
CA VAL A 83 -7.12 -1.15 5.73
C VAL A 83 -6.76 -0.09 6.77
N PRO A 84 -6.63 1.21 6.43
CA PRO A 84 -6.26 2.21 7.42
C PRO A 84 -7.35 2.45 8.46
N TRP A 85 -8.64 2.38 8.10
CA TRP A 85 -9.74 2.62 9.04
C TRP A 85 -10.17 1.38 9.83
N GLY A 86 -9.65 0.19 9.48
CA GLY A 86 -10.07 -1.09 10.06
C GLY A 86 -9.77 -1.25 11.54
N SER A 87 -8.81 -0.50 12.10
CA SER A 87 -8.55 -0.49 13.55
C SER A 87 -9.73 0.05 14.37
N LEU A 88 -10.60 0.86 13.77
CA LEU A 88 -11.81 1.39 14.42
C LEU A 88 -13.01 0.43 14.30
N ASP A 89 -12.91 -0.60 13.47
CA ASP A 89 -14.01 -1.50 13.14
C ASP A 89 -13.58 -2.96 13.24
N THR A 90 -13.44 -3.42 14.48
CA THR A 90 -13.15 -4.82 14.82
C THR A 90 -14.40 -5.54 15.32
N ILE A 91 -14.57 -6.78 14.88
CA ILE A 91 -15.63 -7.70 15.30
C ILE A 91 -14.99 -9.00 15.77
N ASP A 92 -15.38 -9.45 16.95
CA ASP A 92 -14.89 -10.69 17.53
C ASP A 92 -15.79 -11.84 17.11
N VAL A 93 -15.24 -12.76 16.30
CA VAL A 93 -15.95 -13.95 15.82
C VAL A 93 -15.15 -15.17 16.22
N ALA A 94 -15.70 -15.99 17.12
CA ALA A 94 -15.06 -17.23 17.60
C ALA A 94 -13.62 -17.03 18.11
N GLY A 95 -13.35 -15.91 18.79
CA GLY A 95 -12.02 -15.57 19.32
C GLY A 95 -11.05 -14.96 18.30
N LEU A 96 -11.48 -14.73 17.05
CA LEU A 96 -10.73 -13.99 16.04
C LEU A 96 -11.20 -12.54 16.00
N HIS A 97 -10.26 -11.61 16.12
CA HIS A 97 -10.50 -10.18 15.94
C HIS A 97 -10.44 -9.85 14.44
N LEU A 98 -11.60 -9.77 13.79
CA LEU A 98 -11.70 -9.48 12.35
C LEU A 98 -12.01 -8.01 12.14
N ASN A 99 -11.23 -7.34 11.28
CA ASN A 99 -11.50 -5.99 10.85
C ASN A 99 -12.21 -5.94 9.48
N SER A 100 -12.60 -4.75 9.03
CA SER A 100 -13.28 -4.59 7.74
C SER A 100 -12.47 -5.09 6.54
N ALA A 101 -11.14 -4.96 6.57
CA ALA A 101 -10.27 -5.44 5.50
C ALA A 101 -10.27 -6.97 5.42
N ASP A 102 -10.16 -7.66 6.58
CA ASP A 102 -10.22 -9.12 6.66
C ASP A 102 -11.53 -9.64 6.06
N ILE A 103 -12.66 -9.01 6.42
CA ILE A 103 -13.99 -9.32 5.88
C ILE A 103 -14.01 -9.15 4.36
N LEU A 104 -13.51 -8.03 3.83
CA LEU A 104 -13.47 -7.80 2.38
C LEU A 104 -12.64 -8.83 1.63
N VAL A 105 -11.53 -9.31 2.21
CA VAL A 105 -10.71 -10.37 1.60
C VAL A 105 -11.48 -11.70 1.56
N VAL A 106 -12.17 -12.06 2.65
CA VAL A 106 -13.04 -13.24 2.68
C VAL A 106 -14.14 -13.15 1.63
N LEU A 107 -14.81 -12.00 1.51
CA LEU A 107 -15.85 -11.77 0.51
C LEU A 107 -15.32 -11.83 -0.92
N LEU A 108 -14.11 -11.30 -1.16
CA LEU A 108 -13.43 -11.40 -2.45
C LEU A 108 -13.14 -12.86 -2.81
N GLY A 109 -12.60 -13.64 -1.86
CA GLY A 109 -12.33 -15.06 -2.04
C GLY A 109 -13.60 -15.88 -2.29
N ALA A 110 -14.68 -15.61 -1.54
CA ALA A 110 -15.98 -16.25 -1.73
C ALA A 110 -16.56 -15.93 -3.13
N GLY A 111 -16.53 -14.67 -3.56
CA GLY A 111 -16.93 -14.26 -4.91
C GLY A 111 -16.10 -14.96 -5.99
N TRP A 112 -14.80 -15.12 -5.76
CA TRP A 112 -13.93 -15.86 -6.66
C TRP A 112 -14.26 -17.36 -6.72
N LEU A 113 -14.53 -18.02 -5.60
CA LEU A 113 -14.94 -19.43 -5.56
C LEU A 113 -16.29 -19.66 -6.26
N LEU A 114 -17.29 -18.80 -5.99
CA LEU A 114 -18.61 -18.85 -6.62
C LEU A 114 -18.52 -18.81 -8.15
N SER A 115 -17.53 -18.10 -8.69
CA SER A 115 -17.34 -18.02 -10.14
C SER A 115 -17.08 -19.38 -10.81
N PHE A 116 -16.54 -20.37 -10.11
CA PHE A 116 -16.33 -21.71 -10.66
C PHE A 116 -17.65 -22.49 -10.76
N GLY A 117 -18.48 -22.45 -9.72
CA GLY A 117 -19.79 -23.09 -9.72
C GLY A 117 -20.79 -22.43 -10.67
N LEU A 118 -20.68 -21.11 -10.87
CA LEU A 118 -21.53 -20.40 -11.83
C LEU A 118 -21.10 -20.63 -13.28
N ARG A 119 -19.82 -20.90 -13.56
CA ARG A 119 -19.33 -21.17 -14.92
C ARG A 119 -20.02 -22.36 -15.56
N SER A 120 -20.23 -23.46 -14.83
CA SER A 120 -20.96 -24.63 -15.36
C SER A 120 -22.42 -24.32 -15.71
N THR A 121 -23.07 -23.43 -14.95
CA THR A 121 -24.48 -23.06 -15.14
C THR A 121 -24.68 -22.11 -16.33
N PHE A 122 -23.76 -21.18 -16.54
CA PHE A 122 -23.83 -20.20 -17.64
C PHE A 122 -23.16 -20.68 -18.94
N SER A 123 -22.31 -21.71 -18.90
CA SER A 123 -21.72 -22.33 -20.11
C SER A 123 -22.71 -23.12 -20.98
N TYR A 124 -23.96 -23.32 -20.54
CA TYR A 124 -24.98 -24.02 -21.35
C TYR A 124 -25.76 -23.12 -22.33
N GLY A 125 -25.38 -21.85 -22.46
CA GLY A 125 -26.03 -20.86 -23.33
C GLY A 125 -25.42 -20.69 -24.73
N GLU A 126 -24.60 -21.62 -25.22
CA GLU A 126 -23.87 -21.50 -26.50
C GLU A 126 -24.74 -21.54 -27.78
N ARG A 127 -26.08 -21.45 -27.69
CA ARG A 127 -26.97 -21.28 -28.85
C ARG A 127 -27.98 -20.15 -28.75
N GLY A 128 -27.81 -19.22 -27.84
CA GLY A 128 -28.69 -18.04 -27.76
C GLY A 128 -27.88 -16.80 -27.51
N THR A 129 -27.46 -16.14 -28.58
CA THR A 129 -27.05 -14.71 -28.66
C THR A 129 -26.78 -14.06 -27.30
N PHE A 130 -25.51 -13.99 -26.88
CA PHE A 130 -25.11 -12.92 -25.99
C PHE A 130 -25.50 -11.62 -26.69
N SER A 131 -26.57 -10.98 -26.19
CA SER A 131 -27.02 -9.68 -26.65
C SER A 131 -25.82 -8.76 -26.77
N GLU A 132 -25.68 -8.18 -27.97
CA GLU A 132 -24.62 -7.29 -28.39
C GLU A 132 -24.12 -6.38 -27.24
N GLY A 133 -22.86 -6.55 -26.86
CA GLY A 133 -22.09 -5.51 -26.17
C GLY A 133 -21.92 -5.60 -24.65
N ARG A 134 -22.44 -6.61 -23.94
CA ARG A 134 -22.16 -6.78 -22.49
C ARG A 134 -21.45 -8.10 -22.22
N GLY A 135 -20.12 -8.02 -22.04
CA GLY A 135 -19.28 -9.13 -21.57
C GLY A 135 -19.71 -9.67 -20.20
N PRO A 136 -19.04 -10.72 -19.70
CA PRO A 136 -19.41 -11.38 -18.44
C PRO A 136 -19.57 -10.37 -17.29
N ILE A 137 -20.62 -10.52 -16.48
CA ILE A 137 -20.92 -9.65 -15.34
C ILE A 137 -20.79 -10.47 -14.05
N GLY A 138 -20.19 -9.88 -13.02
CA GLY A 138 -20.14 -10.41 -11.66
C GLY A 138 -19.02 -11.40 -11.40
N PRO A 139 -19.24 -12.50 -10.65
CA PRO A 139 -18.17 -13.42 -10.25
C PRO A 139 -17.33 -13.94 -11.42
N ILE A 140 -17.97 -14.18 -12.55
CA ILE A 140 -17.35 -14.70 -13.77
C ILE A 140 -16.57 -13.64 -14.57
N ASP A 141 -16.71 -12.35 -14.26
CA ASP A 141 -15.96 -11.23 -14.88
C ASP A 141 -14.51 -11.20 -14.36
N ARG A 142 -13.75 -12.24 -14.70
CA ARG A 142 -12.33 -12.40 -14.35
C ARG A 142 -11.55 -13.12 -15.46
N GLU A 143 -10.28 -12.77 -15.61
CA GLU A 143 -9.36 -13.46 -16.53
C GLU A 143 -8.43 -14.42 -15.78
N ALA A 144 -7.56 -15.10 -16.51
CA ALA A 144 -6.48 -15.87 -15.90
C ALA A 144 -5.52 -14.94 -15.14
N SER A 145 -4.93 -15.43 -14.05
CA SER A 145 -3.95 -14.67 -13.29
C SER A 145 -2.69 -14.47 -14.15
N ASN A 146 -2.16 -13.25 -14.13
CA ASN A 146 -0.90 -12.88 -14.79
C ASN A 146 0.27 -12.76 -13.80
N VAL A 147 0.11 -13.26 -12.56
CA VAL A 147 1.15 -13.23 -11.54
C VAL A 147 2.31 -14.13 -12.00
N PRO A 148 3.55 -13.63 -12.05
CA PRO A 148 4.69 -14.45 -12.44
C PRO A 148 4.88 -15.65 -11.50
N LEU A 149 5.08 -16.85 -12.06
CA LEU A 149 5.19 -18.08 -11.28
C LEU A 149 6.31 -18.03 -10.23
N TYR A 150 7.46 -17.43 -10.54
CA TYR A 150 8.57 -17.30 -9.60
C TYR A 150 8.19 -16.43 -8.37
N LEU A 151 7.35 -15.41 -8.54
CA LEU A 151 6.86 -14.59 -7.44
C LEU A 151 5.89 -15.39 -6.58
N LEU A 152 5.00 -16.15 -7.21
CA LEU A 152 4.08 -17.04 -6.51
C LEU A 152 4.84 -18.12 -5.72
N PHE A 153 5.81 -18.78 -6.33
CA PHE A 153 6.63 -19.79 -5.65
C PHE A 153 7.42 -19.20 -4.49
N ALA A 154 8.00 -18.00 -4.64
CA ALA A 154 8.71 -17.33 -3.55
C ALA A 154 7.78 -17.00 -2.37
N LEU A 155 6.57 -16.52 -2.65
CA LEU A 155 5.56 -16.25 -1.60
C LEU A 155 5.06 -17.54 -0.94
N LEU A 156 4.81 -18.60 -1.70
CA LEU A 156 4.43 -19.91 -1.16
C LEU A 156 5.55 -20.54 -0.34
N ALA A 157 6.81 -20.39 -0.76
CA ALA A 157 7.97 -20.81 0.01
C ALA A 157 8.04 -20.05 1.34
N LEU A 158 7.86 -18.73 1.32
CA LEU A 158 7.79 -17.91 2.54
C LEU A 158 6.67 -18.38 3.48
N LEU A 159 5.45 -18.57 2.97
CA LEU A 159 4.34 -19.13 3.76
C LEU A 159 4.67 -20.52 4.32
N GLY A 160 5.31 -21.39 3.53
CA GLY A 160 5.78 -22.69 3.99
C GLY A 160 6.78 -22.58 5.14
N THR A 161 7.71 -21.62 5.10
CA THR A 161 8.65 -21.38 6.20
C THR A 161 7.97 -20.80 7.44
N MET A 162 6.92 -19.99 7.28
CA MET A 162 6.10 -19.51 8.40
C MET A 162 5.36 -20.66 9.08
N VAL A 163 4.79 -21.59 8.31
CA VAL A 163 4.15 -22.79 8.88
C VAL A 163 5.19 -23.69 9.55
N LEU A 164 6.38 -23.83 8.97
CA LEU A 164 7.46 -24.61 9.57
C LEU A 164 7.94 -24.01 10.91
N SER A 165 8.01 -22.68 11.02
CA SER A 165 8.42 -22.03 12.26
C SER A 165 7.41 -22.22 13.39
N MET A 166 6.14 -22.50 13.08
CA MET A 166 5.09 -22.74 14.09
C MET A 166 5.42 -23.89 15.05
N ARG A 167 6.30 -24.82 14.65
CA ARG A 167 6.80 -25.88 15.53
C ARG A 167 7.47 -25.33 16.80
N SER A 168 8.04 -24.14 16.73
CA SER A 168 8.78 -23.49 17.82
C SER A 168 7.96 -22.40 18.52
N SER A 169 6.70 -22.19 18.13
CA SER A 169 5.84 -21.13 18.67
C SER A 169 5.47 -21.37 20.13
N ILE A 170 5.52 -20.30 20.91
CA ILE A 170 4.99 -20.24 22.28
C ILE A 170 3.46 -20.16 22.25
N SER A 171 2.92 -19.31 21.37
CA SER A 171 1.51 -19.08 21.08
C SER A 171 1.21 -19.44 19.62
N ILE A 172 0.46 -20.54 19.45
CA ILE A 172 -0.06 -20.94 18.13
C ILE A 172 -1.08 -19.91 17.62
N GLY A 173 -1.85 -19.28 18.51
CA GLY A 173 -2.82 -18.24 18.15
C GLY A 173 -2.16 -17.02 17.49
N SER A 174 -1.02 -16.56 18.06
CA SER A 174 -0.23 -15.47 17.49
C SER A 174 0.30 -15.84 16.09
N SER A 175 0.76 -17.08 15.92
CA SER A 175 1.21 -17.56 14.61
C SER A 175 0.11 -17.66 13.58
N LEU A 176 -1.05 -18.20 13.95
CA LEU A 176 -2.20 -18.30 13.04
C LEU A 176 -2.66 -16.92 12.59
N LYS A 177 -2.67 -15.93 13.49
CA LYS A 177 -3.00 -14.54 13.16
C LYS A 177 -2.01 -13.92 12.18
N GLU A 178 -0.72 -14.21 12.30
CA GLU A 178 0.27 -13.65 11.37
C GLU A 178 0.24 -14.38 10.02
N VAL A 179 0.10 -15.72 10.01
CA VAL A 179 -0.07 -16.50 8.78
C VAL A 179 -1.35 -16.10 8.04
N SER A 180 -2.45 -15.80 8.74
CA SER A 180 -3.70 -15.38 8.09
C SER A 180 -3.52 -14.09 7.29
N LYS A 181 -2.80 -13.10 7.81
CA LYS A 181 -2.49 -11.85 7.08
C LYS A 181 -1.72 -12.11 5.78
N TRP A 182 -0.75 -13.03 5.81
CA TRP A 182 0.02 -13.40 4.61
C TRP A 182 -0.80 -14.22 3.61
N LEU A 183 -1.73 -15.04 4.09
CA LEU A 183 -2.71 -15.72 3.24
C LEU A 183 -3.69 -14.74 2.59
N GLU A 184 -4.17 -13.74 3.34
CA GLU A 184 -4.99 -12.66 2.79
C GLU A 184 -4.26 -11.88 1.71
N PHE A 185 -2.98 -11.57 1.94
CA PHE A 185 -2.11 -10.97 0.93
C PHE A 185 -1.97 -11.85 -0.33
N LEU A 186 -1.81 -13.17 -0.18
CA LEU A 186 -1.80 -14.12 -1.29
C LEU A 186 -3.12 -14.10 -2.08
N VAL A 187 -4.26 -14.09 -1.37
CA VAL A 187 -5.60 -13.99 -1.99
C VAL A 187 -5.72 -12.68 -2.76
N LEU A 188 -5.34 -11.55 -2.18
CA LEU A 188 -5.36 -10.24 -2.85
C LEU A 188 -4.48 -10.23 -4.11
N LEU A 189 -3.29 -10.82 -4.05
CA LEU A 189 -2.39 -10.90 -5.20
C LEU A 189 -3.00 -11.75 -6.33
N LEU A 190 -3.42 -12.98 -6.02
CA LEU A 190 -3.94 -13.92 -7.01
C LEU A 190 -5.29 -13.50 -7.57
N VAL A 191 -6.23 -13.13 -6.71
CA VAL A 191 -7.59 -12.77 -7.10
C VAL A 191 -7.61 -11.35 -7.66
N GLY A 192 -6.88 -10.41 -7.05
CA GLY A 192 -6.77 -9.03 -7.53
C GLY A 192 -6.24 -8.94 -8.96
N SER A 193 -5.21 -9.74 -9.30
CA SER A 193 -4.66 -9.80 -10.66
C SER A 193 -5.67 -10.24 -11.73
N GLN A 194 -6.71 -10.99 -11.35
CA GLN A 194 -7.73 -11.51 -12.26
C GLN A 194 -8.88 -10.52 -12.49
N TYR A 195 -9.15 -9.64 -11.52
CA TYR A 195 -10.27 -8.68 -11.57
C TYR A 195 -9.86 -7.27 -12.00
N ILE A 196 -8.60 -6.87 -11.79
CA ILE A 196 -8.07 -5.54 -12.15
C ILE A 196 -7.23 -5.63 -13.40
N ARG A 197 -7.80 -5.22 -14.53
CA ARG A 197 -7.24 -5.52 -15.87
C ARG A 197 -7.07 -4.30 -16.75
N THR A 198 -7.96 -3.34 -16.62
CA THR A 198 -7.99 -2.15 -17.48
C THR A 198 -7.31 -0.97 -16.81
N ARG A 199 -6.79 -0.05 -17.65
CA ARG A 199 -6.24 1.24 -17.21
C ARG A 199 -7.22 1.97 -16.27
N LYS A 200 -8.52 1.99 -16.59
CA LYS A 200 -9.54 2.66 -15.77
C LYS A 200 -9.64 2.05 -14.36
N GLN A 201 -9.57 0.72 -14.23
CA GLN A 201 -9.62 0.04 -12.93
C GLN A 201 -8.37 0.33 -12.09
N ILE A 202 -7.18 0.31 -12.71
CA ILE A 202 -5.92 0.66 -12.03
C ILE A 202 -5.98 2.12 -11.53
N TRP A 203 -6.39 3.05 -12.38
CA TRP A 203 -6.56 4.46 -12.00
C TRP A 203 -7.60 4.63 -10.88
N THR A 204 -8.66 3.83 -10.88
CA THR A 204 -9.65 3.83 -9.79
C THR A 204 -8.98 3.46 -8.46
N ILE A 205 -8.18 2.40 -8.42
CA ILE A 205 -7.44 2.02 -7.21
C ILE A 205 -6.45 3.10 -6.79
N ILE A 206 -5.68 3.67 -7.73
CA ILE A 206 -4.74 4.76 -7.45
C ILE A 206 -5.47 5.93 -6.77
N VAL A 207 -6.59 6.38 -7.34
CA VAL A 207 -7.38 7.48 -6.77
C VAL A 207 -7.90 7.11 -5.39
N LEU A 208 -8.40 5.89 -5.19
CA LEU A 208 -8.93 5.44 -3.90
C LEU A 208 -7.84 5.34 -2.82
N VAL A 209 -6.63 4.87 -3.16
CA VAL A 209 -5.46 4.87 -2.26
C VAL A 209 -5.07 6.30 -1.88
N CYS A 210 -5.01 7.22 -2.84
CA CYS A 210 -4.71 8.62 -2.56
C CYS A 210 -5.80 9.27 -1.68
N LEU A 211 -7.07 9.01 -1.96
CA LEU A 211 -8.19 9.52 -1.16
C LEU A 211 -8.18 8.94 0.26
N ALA A 212 -7.89 7.65 0.42
CA ALA A 212 -7.75 7.03 1.74
C ALA A 212 -6.56 7.63 2.53
N GLY A 213 -5.45 7.93 1.86
CA GLY A 213 -4.34 8.68 2.44
C GLY A 213 -4.74 10.09 2.88
N ILE A 214 -5.50 10.80 2.04
CA ILE A 214 -5.97 12.17 2.33
C ILE A 214 -6.95 12.18 3.50
N THR A 215 -7.89 11.23 3.59
CA THR A 215 -8.82 11.15 4.73
C THR A 215 -8.08 10.87 6.04
N GLN A 216 -7.08 10.00 6.00
CA GLN A 216 -6.19 9.72 7.12
C GLN A 216 -5.34 10.94 7.53
N ALA A 217 -4.81 11.69 6.57
CA ALA A 217 -4.12 12.95 6.83
C ALA A 217 -5.04 13.98 7.49
N PHE A 218 -6.27 14.15 7.02
CA PHE A 218 -7.25 15.04 7.64
C PHE A 218 -7.61 14.62 9.06
N PHE A 219 -7.83 13.33 9.30
CA PHE A 219 -8.08 12.83 10.65
C PHE A 219 -6.88 13.07 11.57
N GLY A 220 -5.68 12.87 11.05
CA GLY A 220 -4.45 13.19 11.75
C GLY A 220 -4.30 14.68 12.09
N TYR A 221 -4.58 15.58 11.16
CA TYR A 221 -4.59 17.02 11.42
C TYR A 221 -5.62 17.41 12.46
N PHE A 222 -6.80 16.80 12.41
CA PHE A 222 -7.84 17.00 13.40
C PHE A 222 -7.36 16.58 14.80
N GLN A 223 -6.72 15.40 14.92
CA GLN A 223 -6.13 14.97 16.18
C GLN A 223 -5.09 15.96 16.70
N ALA A 224 -4.14 16.39 15.86
CA ALA A 224 -3.11 17.34 16.26
C ALA A 224 -3.68 18.72 16.66
N PHE A 225 -4.66 19.23 15.91
CA PHE A 225 -5.27 20.54 16.16
C PHE A 225 -6.05 20.58 17.48
N PHE A 226 -6.77 19.51 17.81
CA PHE A 226 -7.55 19.40 19.05
C PHE A 226 -6.79 18.72 20.19
N ASN A 227 -5.50 18.41 20.00
CA ASN A 227 -4.66 17.69 20.95
C ASN A 227 -5.27 16.35 21.42
N LEU A 228 -5.89 15.61 20.50
CA LEU A 228 -6.53 14.33 20.74
C LEU A 228 -5.54 13.18 20.58
N GLY A 229 -4.71 12.95 21.60
CA GLY A 229 -3.79 11.82 21.61
C GLY A 229 -3.03 11.67 22.92
N PRO A 230 -2.28 10.57 23.08
CA PRO A 230 -1.46 10.34 24.26
C PRO A 230 -0.37 11.40 24.42
N GLU A 231 -0.08 11.82 25.66
CA GLU A 231 1.00 12.77 25.97
C GLU A 231 2.36 12.27 25.46
N ALA A 232 2.57 10.95 25.43
CA ALA A 232 3.78 10.32 24.89
C ALA A 232 4.05 10.64 23.40
N PHE A 233 3.05 11.13 22.65
CA PHE A 233 3.20 11.53 21.25
C PHE A 233 3.49 13.02 21.08
N ILE A 234 3.52 13.80 22.16
CA ILE A 234 3.92 15.20 22.12
C ILE A 234 5.44 15.26 21.93
N ARG A 235 5.88 16.04 20.94
CA ARG A 235 7.27 16.42 20.78
C ARG A 235 7.37 17.93 20.73
N ASP A 236 8.33 18.45 21.48
CA ASP A 236 8.51 19.88 21.75
C ASP A 236 7.23 20.48 22.35
N THR A 237 6.32 21.00 21.51
CA THR A 237 5.07 21.64 21.94
C THR A 237 3.83 21.19 21.17
N SER A 238 3.96 20.21 20.27
CA SER A 238 2.86 19.77 19.40
C SER A 238 2.65 18.27 19.43
N LEU A 239 1.39 17.85 19.43
CA LEU A 239 1.02 16.46 19.23
C LEU A 239 1.40 16.00 17.81
N ARG A 240 2.18 14.93 17.71
CA ARG A 240 2.53 14.31 16.44
C ARG A 240 1.28 13.71 15.80
N VAL A 241 1.19 13.82 14.48
CA VAL A 241 0.08 13.25 13.72
C VAL A 241 0.23 11.71 13.63
N TYR A 242 -0.86 10.96 13.89
CA TYR A 242 -0.83 9.48 13.89
C TYR A 242 -2.05 8.78 13.27
N GLY A 243 -3.11 9.50 12.92
CA GLY A 243 -4.30 8.91 12.29
C GLY A 243 -4.89 7.79 13.13
N THR A 244 -5.26 6.68 12.48
CA THR A 244 -5.82 5.47 13.13
C THR A 244 -4.79 4.37 13.39
N PHE A 245 -3.49 4.69 13.32
CA PHE A 245 -2.39 3.71 13.36
C PHE A 245 -1.78 3.51 14.76
N ASP A 246 -2.43 4.06 15.79
CA ASP A 246 -2.02 4.03 17.21
C ASP A 246 -0.60 4.54 17.52
N GLN A 247 0.19 4.92 16.52
CA GLN A 247 1.54 5.46 16.64
C GLN A 247 1.87 6.34 15.42
N PRO A 248 2.62 7.44 15.59
CA PRO A 248 3.01 8.29 14.47
C PRO A 248 3.94 7.62 13.43
N ASN A 249 4.75 6.62 13.83
CA ASN A 249 5.74 6.03 12.92
C ASN A 249 5.11 5.09 11.86
N PRO A 250 4.24 4.13 12.22
CA PRO A 250 3.49 3.34 11.23
C PRO A 250 2.61 4.21 10.35
N PHE A 251 2.01 5.27 10.91
CA PHE A 251 1.24 6.25 10.16
C PHE A 251 2.06 6.93 9.04
N ALA A 252 3.28 7.38 9.36
CA ALA A 252 4.20 7.95 8.36
C ALA A 252 4.53 6.93 7.25
N GLY A 253 4.80 5.68 7.63
CA GLY A 253 5.02 4.58 6.69
C GLY A 253 3.84 4.36 5.76
N TYR A 254 2.62 4.42 6.28
CA TYR A 254 1.40 4.34 5.47
C TYR A 254 1.26 5.55 4.53
N LEU A 255 1.41 6.79 5.01
CA LEU A 255 1.29 8.01 4.20
C LEU A 255 2.30 8.06 3.04
N ASN A 256 3.48 7.48 3.23
CA ASN A 256 4.50 7.41 2.19
C ASN A 256 4.06 6.65 0.94
N ILE A 257 3.10 5.72 1.05
CA ILE A 257 2.55 4.98 -0.08
C ILE A 257 1.79 5.93 -1.04
N PRO A 258 0.67 6.58 -0.65
CA PRO A 258 -0.01 7.53 -1.51
C PRO A 258 0.85 8.75 -1.83
N LEU A 259 1.70 9.22 -0.92
CA LEU A 259 2.59 10.36 -1.16
C LEU A 259 3.57 10.09 -2.32
N SER A 260 4.19 8.91 -2.35
CA SER A 260 5.09 8.51 -3.46
C SER A 260 4.36 8.47 -4.80
N ILE A 261 3.10 8.02 -4.81
CA ILE A 261 2.26 7.98 -6.01
C ILE A 261 1.97 9.41 -6.50
N VAL A 262 1.51 10.31 -5.63
CA VAL A 262 1.16 11.68 -6.05
C VAL A 262 2.40 12.49 -6.43
N LEU A 263 3.56 12.27 -5.79
CA LEU A 263 4.82 12.88 -6.21
C LEU A 263 5.23 12.42 -7.62
N ALA A 264 5.11 11.12 -7.92
CA ALA A 264 5.38 10.60 -9.26
C ALA A 264 4.41 11.19 -10.30
N LEU A 265 3.12 11.31 -9.98
CA LEU A 265 2.12 11.90 -10.86
C LEU A 265 2.31 13.41 -11.06
N MET A 266 2.72 14.15 -10.02
CA MET A 266 3.04 15.58 -10.09
C MET A 266 4.22 15.83 -11.03
N LEU A 267 5.28 15.02 -10.92
CA LEU A 267 6.53 15.17 -11.66
C LEU A 267 6.46 14.61 -13.08
N LEU A 268 5.81 13.45 -13.27
CA LEU A 268 5.87 12.65 -14.50
C LEU A 268 4.51 12.50 -15.20
N GLY A 269 3.42 13.06 -14.65
CA GLY A 269 2.08 12.99 -15.23
C GLY A 269 2.01 13.61 -16.63
N SER A 270 1.19 13.03 -17.51
CA SER A 270 1.08 13.44 -18.91
C SER A 270 0.26 14.72 -19.13
N ASP A 271 -0.76 14.95 -18.31
CA ASP A 271 -1.68 16.08 -18.45
C ASP A 271 -1.56 17.06 -17.28
N ARG A 272 -1.87 18.34 -17.55
CA ARG A 272 -1.71 19.43 -16.56
C ARG A 272 -2.62 19.27 -15.35
N LEU A 273 -3.85 18.79 -15.55
CA LEU A 273 -4.82 18.65 -14.46
C LEU A 273 -4.36 17.59 -13.45
N THR A 274 -3.94 16.42 -13.92
CA THR A 274 -3.36 15.36 -13.07
C THR A 274 -2.17 15.89 -12.29
N ARG A 275 -1.27 16.64 -12.93
CA ARG A 275 -0.09 17.21 -12.24
C ARG A 275 -0.47 18.22 -11.15
N ILE A 276 -1.44 19.10 -11.41
CA ILE A 276 -1.93 20.09 -10.42
C ILE A 276 -2.61 19.38 -9.25
N LEU A 277 -3.56 18.48 -9.52
CA LEU A 277 -4.26 17.73 -8.48
C LEU A 277 -3.30 16.88 -7.64
N ALA A 278 -2.34 16.21 -8.29
CA ALA A 278 -1.30 15.46 -7.62
C ALA A 278 -0.36 16.36 -6.81
N GLY A 279 -0.05 17.57 -7.30
CA GLY A 279 0.73 18.56 -6.54
C GLY A 279 0.02 19.02 -5.27
N LEU A 280 -1.27 19.34 -5.37
CA LEU A 280 -2.10 19.69 -4.20
C LEU A 280 -2.16 18.54 -3.18
N ALA A 281 -2.39 17.31 -3.66
CA ALA A 281 -2.38 16.13 -2.81
C ALA A 281 -0.98 15.87 -2.20
N SER A 282 0.10 16.13 -2.94
CA SER A 282 1.47 15.98 -2.45
C SER A 282 1.75 16.94 -1.29
N VAL A 283 1.37 18.21 -1.42
CA VAL A 283 1.53 19.20 -0.34
C VAL A 283 0.75 18.77 0.91
N LEU A 284 -0.50 18.35 0.72
CA LEU A 284 -1.36 17.89 1.83
C LEU A 284 -0.77 16.65 2.51
N LEU A 285 -0.35 15.63 1.76
CA LEU A 285 0.18 14.40 2.34
C LEU A 285 1.58 14.61 2.94
N ALA A 286 2.43 15.41 2.31
CA ALA A 286 3.78 15.72 2.81
C ALA A 286 3.74 16.53 4.12
N ALA A 287 2.79 17.46 4.27
CA ALA A 287 2.63 18.16 5.54
C ALA A 287 2.21 17.22 6.68
N ALA A 288 1.34 16.23 6.42
CA ALA A 288 0.94 15.25 7.41
C ALA A 288 2.10 14.32 7.77
N GLU A 289 2.84 13.87 6.76
CA GLU A 289 4.05 13.07 6.91
C GLU A 289 5.10 13.80 7.78
N TYR A 290 5.37 15.07 7.49
CA TYR A 290 6.29 15.89 8.27
C TYR A 290 5.82 16.07 9.72
N LEU A 291 4.52 16.29 9.95
CA LEU A 291 3.96 16.42 11.30
C LEU A 291 3.90 15.09 12.07
N THR A 292 4.15 13.94 11.42
CA THR A 292 4.43 12.71 12.16
C THR A 292 5.77 12.77 12.88
N GLN A 293 6.68 13.65 12.46
CA GLN A 293 8.06 13.75 12.95
C GLN A 293 8.79 12.39 13.00
N SER A 294 8.48 11.52 12.02
CA SER A 294 9.08 10.21 11.87
C SER A 294 10.30 10.30 10.96
N ARG A 295 11.50 10.35 11.55
CA ARG A 295 12.77 10.33 10.78
C ARG A 295 12.84 9.18 9.76
N GLY A 296 12.28 8.02 10.11
CA GLY A 296 12.22 6.87 9.21
C GLY A 296 11.27 7.09 8.03
N GLY A 297 10.16 7.81 8.25
CA GLY A 297 9.24 8.25 7.20
C GLY A 297 9.90 9.23 6.25
N GLU A 298 10.57 10.26 6.78
CA GLU A 298 11.27 11.30 6.03
C GLU A 298 12.38 10.70 5.13
N ILE A 299 13.16 9.76 5.68
CA ILE A 299 14.19 9.05 4.90
C ILE A 299 13.55 8.20 3.80
N ALA A 300 12.47 7.48 4.11
CA ALA A 300 11.79 6.63 3.14
C ALA A 300 11.21 7.46 1.97
N ILE A 301 10.60 8.62 2.24
CA ILE A 301 10.08 9.47 1.16
C ILE A 301 11.20 10.15 0.37
N ALA A 302 12.32 10.52 1.02
CA ALA A 302 13.50 11.04 0.31
C ALA A 302 14.08 9.99 -0.66
N VAL A 303 14.19 8.73 -0.23
CA VAL A 303 14.62 7.62 -1.09
C VAL A 303 13.63 7.36 -2.23
N ALA A 304 12.32 7.40 -1.95
CA ALA A 304 11.29 7.26 -2.98
C ALA A 304 11.36 8.39 -4.01
N LEU A 305 11.52 9.64 -3.58
CA LEU A 305 11.70 10.80 -4.46
C LEU A 305 12.97 10.67 -5.31
N LEU A 306 14.09 10.27 -4.70
CA LEU A 306 15.33 10.01 -5.43
C LEU A 306 15.13 8.94 -6.50
N PHE A 307 14.45 7.84 -6.18
CA PHE A 307 14.10 6.81 -7.15
C PHE A 307 13.23 7.34 -8.30
N ILE A 308 12.17 8.10 -7.98
CA ILE A 308 11.31 8.75 -8.98
C ILE A 308 12.12 9.65 -9.90
N VAL A 309 13.08 10.42 -9.35
CA VAL A 309 13.94 11.31 -10.14
C VAL A 309 14.91 10.53 -11.02
N ILE A 310 15.60 9.52 -10.50
CA ILE A 310 16.54 8.67 -11.27
C ILE A 310 15.83 7.97 -12.43
N VAL A 311 14.65 7.44 -12.18
CA VAL A 311 13.87 6.69 -13.16
C VAL A 311 13.21 7.64 -14.17
N GLY A 312 12.59 8.73 -13.69
CA GLY A 312 11.81 9.68 -14.47
C GLY A 312 12.63 10.68 -15.27
N PHE A 313 13.82 11.06 -14.80
CA PHE A 313 14.68 12.06 -15.43
C PHE A 313 16.09 11.50 -15.73
N PRO A 314 16.26 10.69 -16.80
CA PRO A 314 17.53 10.03 -17.10
C PRO A 314 18.73 10.98 -17.27
N HIS A 315 18.50 12.24 -17.67
CA HIS A 315 19.54 13.25 -17.82
C HIS A 315 20.18 13.65 -16.48
N LEU A 316 19.46 13.51 -15.36
CA LEU A 316 19.98 13.81 -14.02
C LEU A 316 20.83 12.68 -13.43
N ARG A 317 20.84 11.49 -14.03
CA ARG A 317 21.56 10.31 -13.49
C ARG A 317 23.05 10.56 -13.30
N LYS A 318 23.69 11.29 -14.22
CA LYS A 318 25.12 11.64 -14.12
C LYS A 318 25.38 12.55 -12.92
N LEU A 319 24.54 13.57 -12.74
CA LEU A 319 24.64 14.48 -11.59
C LEU A 319 24.44 13.72 -10.28
N ILE A 320 23.41 12.87 -10.21
CA ILE A 320 23.14 12.05 -9.02
C ILE A 320 24.30 11.10 -8.71
N ALA A 321 24.90 10.46 -9.73
CA ALA A 321 26.07 9.61 -9.57
C ALA A 321 27.29 10.40 -9.06
N LEU A 322 27.50 11.62 -9.55
CA LEU A 322 28.56 12.51 -9.07
C LEU A 322 28.33 12.93 -7.61
N LEU A 323 27.09 13.28 -7.23
CA LEU A 323 26.74 13.62 -5.86
C LEU A 323 26.90 12.41 -4.91
N ALA A 324 26.50 11.21 -5.35
CA ALA A 324 26.70 9.98 -4.59
C ALA A 324 28.19 9.67 -4.41
N LEU A 325 29.00 9.85 -5.47
CA LEU A 325 30.46 9.70 -5.38
C LEU A 325 31.07 10.72 -4.42
N ALA A 326 30.67 11.99 -4.51
CA ALA A 326 31.13 13.02 -3.59
C ALA A 326 30.77 12.69 -2.13
N ALA A 327 29.55 12.19 -1.88
CA ALA A 327 29.15 11.73 -0.56
C ALA A 327 30.01 10.56 -0.06
N LEU A 328 30.33 9.58 -0.92
CA LEU A 328 31.24 8.48 -0.59
C LEU A 328 32.65 8.97 -0.24
N VAL A 329 33.17 9.95 -1.00
CA VAL A 329 34.47 10.57 -0.69
C VAL A 329 34.44 11.26 0.67
N VAL A 330 33.37 11.98 1.01
CA VAL A 330 33.23 12.60 2.34
C VAL A 330 33.20 11.54 3.45
N VAL A 331 32.52 10.43 3.24
CA VAL A 331 32.49 9.30 4.18
C VAL A 331 33.88 8.67 4.33
N GLU A 332 34.61 8.46 3.23
CA GLU A 332 35.98 7.95 3.25
C GLU A 332 36.94 8.92 3.97
N MET A 333 36.83 10.23 3.70
CA MET A 333 37.60 11.27 4.39
C MET A 333 37.33 11.28 5.91
N PHE A 334 36.11 10.94 6.33
CA PHE A 334 35.81 10.75 7.75
C PHE A 334 36.54 9.54 8.34
N PHE A 335 36.40 8.36 7.72
CA PHE A 335 37.02 7.13 8.23
C PHE A 335 38.56 7.14 8.17
N THR A 336 39.15 7.89 7.24
CA THR A 336 40.62 8.05 7.14
C THR A 336 41.17 9.15 8.05
N GLY A 337 40.33 9.82 8.85
CA GLY A 337 40.75 10.81 9.84
C GLY A 337 41.06 12.20 9.27
N TRP A 338 40.71 12.46 8.01
CA TRP A 338 40.88 13.76 7.37
C TRP A 338 39.85 14.79 7.86
N ILE A 339 38.70 14.32 8.36
CA ILE A 339 37.69 15.18 8.99
C ILE A 339 37.79 15.04 10.52
N PRO A 340 38.12 16.13 11.25
CA PRO A 340 38.20 16.11 12.71
C PRO A 340 36.90 15.63 13.36
N THR A 341 37.02 14.74 14.35
CA THR A 341 35.86 14.10 15.00
C THR A 341 34.93 15.12 15.68
N ASN A 342 35.43 16.26 16.15
CA ASN A 342 34.63 17.34 16.72
C ASN A 342 33.67 18.02 15.73
N VAL A 343 33.93 17.93 14.42
CA VAL A 343 33.02 18.44 13.37
C VAL A 343 31.85 17.48 13.15
N ILE A 344 32.10 16.16 13.25
CA ILE A 344 31.13 15.12 12.91
C ILE A 344 30.37 14.61 14.15
N THR A 345 30.97 14.64 15.34
CA THR A 345 30.34 14.18 16.59
C THR A 345 29.00 14.87 16.87
N PRO A 346 28.82 16.19 16.69
CA PRO A 346 27.51 16.82 16.84
C PRO A 346 26.47 16.28 15.86
N ALA A 347 26.87 16.03 14.61
CA ALA A 347 25.99 15.45 13.60
C ALA A 347 25.65 13.99 13.92
N LEU A 348 26.62 13.17 14.32
CA LEU A 348 26.38 11.78 14.74
C LEU A 348 25.51 11.68 16.00
N LYS A 349 25.69 12.60 16.95
CA LYS A 349 24.85 12.69 18.15
C LYS A 349 23.43 13.15 17.78
N PHE A 350 23.29 14.15 16.92
CA PHE A 350 21.99 14.59 16.40
C PHE A 350 21.24 13.46 15.65
N LEU A 351 21.99 12.67 14.87
CA LEU A 351 21.48 11.49 14.18
C LEU A 351 21.18 10.32 15.13
N GLY A 352 21.63 10.37 16.38
CA GLY A 352 21.42 9.33 17.38
C GLY A 352 22.26 8.08 17.13
N ILE A 353 23.50 8.23 16.66
CA ILE A 353 24.36 7.09 16.26
C ILE A 353 25.36 6.71 17.37
N ILE A 354 25.67 7.63 18.29
CA ILE A 354 26.72 7.45 19.31
C ILE A 354 26.21 7.79 20.72
N GLN A 355 26.87 7.25 21.75
CA GLN A 355 26.64 7.54 23.18
C GLN A 355 25.23 7.17 23.71
N ILE A 356 24.66 6.06 23.24
CA ILE A 356 23.32 5.63 23.65
C ILE A 356 23.42 4.80 24.95
N SER A 357 22.74 5.26 26.01
CA SER A 357 22.63 4.54 27.28
C SER A 357 21.37 3.68 27.31
N PHE A 358 21.50 2.42 27.71
CA PHE A 358 20.36 1.50 27.90
C PHE A 358 19.81 1.49 29.33
N ILE A 359 20.50 2.14 30.28
CA ILE A 359 20.15 2.13 31.71
C ILE A 359 19.47 3.44 32.11
N ALA A 360 19.98 4.55 31.61
CA ALA A 360 19.44 5.89 31.85
C ALA A 360 19.56 6.72 30.55
N PRO A 361 18.79 6.38 29.50
CA PRO A 361 18.73 7.19 28.29
C PRO A 361 18.18 8.59 28.60
N SER A 362 18.73 9.61 27.95
CA SER A 362 18.12 10.93 27.95
C SER A 362 16.76 10.89 27.22
N SER A 363 15.89 11.88 27.43
CA SER A 363 14.62 11.99 26.69
C SER A 363 14.82 12.06 25.17
N GLN A 364 15.95 12.62 24.73
CA GLN A 364 16.33 12.71 23.31
C GLN A 364 16.77 11.36 22.73
N ASP A 365 17.44 10.54 23.56
CA ASP A 365 18.03 9.27 23.12
C ASP A 365 17.11 8.06 23.37
N TYR A 366 16.05 8.22 24.18
CA TYR A 366 15.17 7.12 24.61
C TYR A 366 14.64 6.30 23.43
N SER A 367 14.09 6.95 22.41
CA SER A 367 13.52 6.24 21.25
C SER A 367 14.57 5.45 20.47
N THR A 368 15.82 5.94 20.42
CA THR A 368 16.92 5.21 19.76
C THR A 368 17.38 4.05 20.63
N ALA A 369 17.54 4.27 21.94
CA ALA A 369 17.89 3.23 22.91
C ALA A 369 16.87 2.09 22.92
N GLU A 370 15.57 2.42 22.90
CA GLU A 370 14.48 1.46 22.80
C GLU A 370 14.62 0.63 21.53
N ARG A 371 14.70 1.25 20.34
CA ARG A 371 14.89 0.52 19.08
C ARG A 371 16.08 -0.45 19.12
N LEU A 372 17.23 0.00 19.62
CA LEU A 372 18.40 -0.86 19.74
C LEU A 372 18.19 -2.02 20.73
N ALA A 373 17.49 -1.79 21.83
CA ALA A 373 17.13 -2.86 22.77
C ALA A 373 16.26 -3.93 22.10
N HIS A 374 15.25 -3.52 21.32
CA HIS A 374 14.41 -4.44 20.53
C HIS A 374 15.22 -5.17 19.44
N TRP A 375 16.20 -4.51 18.81
CA TRP A 375 17.10 -5.16 17.84
C TRP A 375 17.94 -6.24 18.52
N ILE A 376 18.53 -5.93 19.68
CA ILE A 376 19.32 -6.87 20.47
C ILE A 376 18.45 -8.06 20.90
N ALA A 377 17.23 -7.81 21.38
CA ALA A 377 16.30 -8.88 21.76
C ALA A 377 16.00 -9.80 20.56
N GLY A 378 15.68 -9.24 19.39
CA GLY A 378 15.45 -10.03 18.18
C GLY A 378 16.68 -10.80 17.69
N ILE A 379 17.88 -10.20 17.78
CA ILE A 379 19.14 -10.89 17.47
C ILE A 379 19.37 -12.05 18.45
N ARG A 380 19.12 -11.87 19.75
CA ARG A 380 19.25 -12.96 20.73
C ARG A 380 18.27 -14.10 20.46
N MET A 381 17.02 -13.79 20.11
CA MET A 381 16.03 -14.79 19.67
C MET A 381 16.54 -15.58 18.46
N PHE A 382 17.06 -14.89 17.45
CA PHE A 382 17.66 -15.51 16.27
C PHE A 382 18.86 -16.40 16.64
N LEU A 383 19.78 -15.93 17.50
CA LEU A 383 20.96 -16.70 17.89
C LEU A 383 20.62 -17.96 18.70
N HIS A 384 19.55 -17.93 19.49
CA HIS A 384 19.06 -19.11 20.22
C HIS A 384 18.26 -20.07 19.31
N HIS A 385 17.57 -19.55 18.30
CA HIS A 385 16.73 -20.33 17.37
C HIS A 385 17.10 -20.06 15.90
N PRO A 386 18.34 -20.39 15.47
CA PRO A 386 18.90 -19.88 14.22
C PRO A 386 18.20 -20.39 12.95
N LEU A 387 17.62 -21.59 12.98
CA LEU A 387 17.03 -22.19 11.78
C LEU A 387 15.59 -21.76 11.55
N THR A 388 14.74 -21.88 12.58
CA THR A 388 13.29 -21.71 12.47
C THR A 388 12.75 -20.55 13.30
N GLY A 389 13.57 -19.86 14.08
CA GLY A 389 13.14 -18.78 14.98
C GLY A 389 12.24 -19.26 16.12
N VAL A 390 11.69 -18.29 16.85
CA VAL A 390 10.77 -18.51 17.98
C VAL A 390 9.31 -18.78 17.55
N GLY A 391 9.06 -18.88 16.25
CA GLY A 391 7.73 -18.99 15.66
C GLY A 391 7.21 -17.67 15.08
N ILE A 392 6.54 -17.75 13.93
CA ILE A 392 5.94 -16.57 13.28
C ILE A 392 4.96 -15.88 14.24
N GLY A 393 5.01 -14.55 14.33
CA GLY A 393 4.16 -13.75 15.24
C GLY A 393 4.47 -13.89 16.73
N ASN A 394 5.49 -14.65 17.14
CA ASN A 394 5.82 -14.91 18.55
C ASN A 394 6.91 -14.00 19.13
N TYR A 395 7.39 -13.00 18.39
CA TYR A 395 8.29 -11.99 18.96
C TYR A 395 7.77 -11.42 20.30
N PRO A 396 6.51 -10.94 20.41
CA PRO A 396 6.00 -10.43 21.69
C PRO A 396 5.90 -11.48 22.78
N ASP A 397 5.55 -12.73 22.42
CA ASP A 397 5.39 -13.85 23.35
C ASP A 397 6.74 -14.30 23.93
N ALA A 398 7.81 -14.25 23.13
CA ALA A 398 9.16 -14.61 23.55
C ALA A 398 9.90 -13.46 24.27
N TYR A 399 9.48 -12.21 24.09
CA TYR A 399 10.26 -11.02 24.44
C TYR A 399 10.74 -10.95 25.89
N SER A 400 9.92 -11.42 26.84
CA SER A 400 10.24 -11.41 28.28
C SER A 400 11.50 -12.21 28.65
N GLN A 401 11.95 -13.13 27.79
CA GLN A 401 13.19 -13.89 27.98
C GLN A 401 14.42 -13.18 27.41
N TYR A 402 14.21 -12.14 26.60
CA TYR A 402 15.24 -11.52 25.75
C TYR A 402 15.41 -10.02 25.95
N PHE A 403 14.52 -9.37 26.71
CA PHE A 403 14.51 -7.92 26.92
C PHE A 403 15.86 -7.39 27.43
N VAL A 404 16.08 -6.10 27.20
CA VAL A 404 17.30 -5.41 27.61
C VAL A 404 16.95 -4.35 28.65
N THR A 405 17.52 -4.50 29.84
CA THR A 405 17.53 -3.47 30.89
C THR A 405 16.12 -2.97 31.28
N ILE A 406 15.76 -1.74 30.92
CA ILE A 406 14.47 -1.11 31.29
C ILE A 406 13.38 -1.32 30.23
N PHE A 407 13.73 -1.82 29.05
CA PHE A 407 12.82 -1.97 27.91
C PHE A 407 12.07 -3.31 27.99
N VAL A 408 11.22 -3.47 29.02
CA VAL A 408 10.52 -4.73 29.33
C VAL A 408 9.30 -5.00 28.45
N ASN A 409 8.73 -3.95 27.83
CA ASN A 409 7.58 -4.07 26.94
C ASN A 409 8.04 -4.44 25.53
N SER A 410 7.38 -5.40 24.88
CA SER A 410 7.79 -5.90 23.57
C SER A 410 7.45 -4.98 22.39
N LEU A 411 6.48 -4.07 22.57
CA LEU A 411 5.93 -3.19 21.53
C LEU A 411 5.49 -3.95 20.26
N GLY A 412 5.30 -5.27 20.37
CA GLY A 412 4.87 -6.16 19.31
C GLY A 412 5.94 -6.61 18.30
N HIS A 413 7.10 -5.95 18.20
CA HIS A 413 8.08 -6.24 17.13
C HIS A 413 9.50 -5.72 17.41
N ALA A 414 10.46 -6.21 16.63
CA ALA A 414 11.88 -5.86 16.76
C ALA A 414 12.26 -4.47 16.23
N HIS A 415 11.32 -3.58 15.87
CA HIS A 415 11.59 -2.28 15.21
C HIS A 415 12.51 -2.30 13.97
N ASN A 416 12.78 -3.49 13.41
CA ASN A 416 13.47 -3.72 12.15
C ASN A 416 12.93 -5.03 11.59
N TYR A 417 12.31 -4.97 10.43
CA TYR A 417 11.56 -6.12 9.90
C TYR A 417 12.47 -7.30 9.53
N TYR A 418 13.72 -7.05 9.11
CA TYR A 418 14.68 -8.13 8.82
C TYR A 418 15.08 -8.87 10.09
N ILE A 419 15.33 -8.12 11.18
CA ILE A 419 15.63 -8.71 12.50
C ILE A 419 14.39 -9.43 13.03
N ASN A 420 13.19 -8.87 12.86
CA ASN A 420 11.94 -9.49 13.28
C ASN A 420 11.71 -10.84 12.58
N ILE A 421 11.85 -10.87 11.25
CA ILE A 421 11.74 -12.09 10.46
C ILE A 421 12.81 -13.11 10.85
N ALA A 422 14.06 -12.68 11.07
CA ALA A 422 15.12 -13.57 11.54
C ALA A 422 14.80 -14.16 12.93
N ALA A 423 14.28 -13.34 13.86
CA ALA A 423 13.91 -13.76 15.20
C ALA A 423 12.75 -14.78 15.17
N GLU A 424 11.72 -14.53 14.37
CA GLU A 424 10.49 -15.32 14.35
C GLU A 424 10.57 -16.57 13.47
N ILE A 425 11.22 -16.51 12.31
CA ILE A 425 11.24 -17.60 11.33
C ILE A 425 12.65 -18.07 10.93
N GLY A 426 13.68 -17.58 11.62
CA GLY A 426 15.07 -18.05 11.50
C GLY A 426 15.71 -17.74 10.14
N SER A 427 16.88 -18.32 9.90
CA SER A 427 17.65 -18.11 8.66
C SER A 427 16.94 -18.69 7.44
N ILE A 428 16.18 -19.78 7.62
CA ILE A 428 15.40 -20.41 6.54
C ILE A 428 14.30 -19.45 6.08
N GLY A 429 13.52 -18.92 7.02
CA GLY A 429 12.45 -17.98 6.71
C GLY A 429 12.97 -16.61 6.26
N LEU A 430 14.07 -16.11 6.83
CA LEU A 430 14.72 -14.89 6.34
C LEU A 430 15.18 -15.04 4.89
N THR A 431 15.76 -16.18 4.53
CA THR A 431 16.17 -16.45 3.14
C THR A 431 14.96 -16.48 2.22
N ALA A 432 13.88 -17.15 2.61
CA ALA A 432 12.63 -17.18 1.84
C ALA A 432 12.03 -15.77 1.68
N TYR A 433 12.08 -14.93 2.71
CA TYR A 433 11.63 -13.54 2.68
C TYR A 433 12.48 -12.69 1.71
N LEU A 434 13.81 -12.82 1.75
CA LEU A 434 14.70 -12.12 0.83
C LEU A 434 14.49 -12.56 -0.63
N LEU A 435 14.25 -13.85 -0.87
CA LEU A 435 13.89 -14.37 -2.19
C LEU A 435 12.54 -13.83 -2.67
N PHE A 436 11.55 -13.71 -1.78
CA PHE A 436 10.27 -13.08 -2.07
C PHE A 436 10.44 -11.59 -2.45
N LEU A 437 11.21 -10.82 -1.69
CA LEU A 437 11.52 -9.43 -2.01
C LEU A 437 12.24 -9.31 -3.37
N MET A 438 13.23 -10.16 -3.62
CA MET A 438 13.94 -10.20 -4.90
C MET A 438 12.97 -10.49 -6.05
N ALA A 439 12.11 -11.51 -5.92
CA ALA A 439 11.10 -11.84 -6.90
C ALA A 439 10.14 -10.67 -7.16
N LEU A 440 9.73 -9.96 -6.11
CA LEU A 440 8.88 -8.77 -6.21
C LEU A 440 9.57 -7.66 -7.03
N PHE A 441 10.84 -7.35 -6.73
CA PHE A 441 11.60 -6.34 -7.48
C PHE A 441 11.85 -6.76 -8.94
N VAL A 442 12.14 -8.04 -9.20
CA VAL A 442 12.29 -8.57 -10.57
C VAL A 442 10.97 -8.46 -11.34
N ALA A 443 9.84 -8.78 -10.72
CA ALA A 443 8.52 -8.61 -11.33
C ALA A 443 8.21 -7.14 -11.64
N ALA A 444 8.46 -6.24 -10.69
CA ALA A 444 8.28 -4.80 -10.87
C ALA A 444 9.18 -4.23 -11.99
N GLY A 445 10.46 -4.61 -12.02
CA GLY A 445 11.41 -4.21 -13.06
C GLY A 445 11.03 -4.72 -14.45
N SER A 446 10.58 -5.98 -14.53
CA SER A 446 10.11 -6.59 -15.79
C SER A 446 8.85 -5.91 -16.31
N ALA A 447 7.89 -5.62 -15.42
CA ALA A 447 6.69 -4.87 -15.77
C ALA A 447 7.02 -3.45 -16.26
N TYR A 448 7.88 -2.73 -15.53
CA TYR A 448 8.34 -1.40 -15.92
C TYR A 448 9.04 -1.39 -17.28
N SER A 449 9.98 -2.31 -17.51
CA SER A 449 10.70 -2.43 -18.78
C SER A 449 9.75 -2.68 -19.96
N SER A 450 8.78 -3.59 -19.76
CA SER A 450 7.76 -3.93 -20.75
C SER A 450 6.86 -2.73 -21.10
N ILE A 451 6.39 -2.00 -20.08
CA ILE A 451 5.56 -0.79 -20.26
C ILE A 451 6.36 0.30 -20.97
N ARG A 452 7.61 0.53 -20.54
CA ARG A 452 8.49 1.54 -21.13
C ARG A 452 8.79 1.26 -22.59
N LYS A 453 9.06 0.00 -22.96
CA LYS A 453 9.29 -0.40 -24.36
C LYS A 453 8.07 -0.11 -25.23
N LYS A 454 6.87 -0.50 -24.78
CA LYS A 454 5.61 -0.22 -25.49
C LYS A 454 5.35 1.29 -25.63
N TYR A 455 5.63 2.06 -24.57
CA TYR A 455 5.49 3.52 -24.60
C TYR A 455 6.42 4.17 -25.63
N ILE A 456 7.69 3.76 -25.69
CA ILE A 456 8.66 4.28 -26.66
C ILE A 456 8.23 3.94 -28.09
N GLN A 457 7.78 2.70 -28.34
CA GLN A 457 7.27 2.27 -29.64
C GLN A 457 6.07 3.10 -30.10
N ALA A 458 5.05 3.24 -29.24
CA ALA A 458 3.87 4.06 -29.54
C ALA A 458 4.23 5.54 -29.79
N LYS A 459 5.20 6.09 -29.05
CA LYS A 459 5.67 7.46 -29.26
C LYS A 459 6.38 7.63 -30.60
N ALA A 460 7.16 6.64 -31.02
CA ALA A 460 7.84 6.65 -32.32
C ALA A 460 6.82 6.59 -33.47
N GLU A 461 5.82 5.72 -33.38
CA GLU A 461 4.73 5.59 -34.36
C GLU A 461 3.90 6.87 -34.52
N CYS A 462 3.63 7.60 -33.43
CA CYS A 462 2.94 8.89 -33.51
C CYS A 462 3.80 10.01 -34.14
N SER A 463 5.13 9.85 -34.19
CA SER A 463 6.05 10.86 -34.71
C SER A 463 6.41 10.67 -36.19
N THR A 464 6.06 9.53 -36.79
CA THR A 464 6.22 9.29 -38.23
C THR A 464 5.08 9.95 -39.02
N PRO A 465 5.35 10.88 -39.96
CA PRO A 465 4.31 11.46 -40.79
C PRO A 465 3.66 10.37 -41.67
N PRO A 466 2.35 10.49 -41.99
CA PRO A 466 1.70 9.51 -42.85
C PRO A 466 2.42 9.42 -44.21
N PRO A 467 2.50 8.22 -44.82
CA PRO A 467 3.12 8.07 -46.12
C PRO A 467 2.44 9.02 -47.12
N LYS A 468 3.24 9.80 -47.84
CA LYS A 468 2.74 10.64 -48.94
C LYS A 468 2.06 9.71 -49.93
N ILE A 469 0.74 9.77 -50.02
CA ILE A 469 -0.02 9.14 -51.08
C ILE A 469 0.49 9.79 -52.38
N GLN A 470 1.26 9.05 -53.16
CA GLN A 470 1.54 9.45 -54.54
C GLN A 470 0.21 9.34 -55.29
N ALA A 471 -0.37 10.49 -55.61
CA ALA A 471 -1.52 10.54 -56.50
C ALA A 471 -1.12 9.95 -57.86
N PRO A 472 -1.98 9.11 -58.47
CA PRO A 472 -1.69 8.42 -59.72
C PRO A 472 -1.47 9.37 -60.91
#